data_AF-A0A973B9U0-F1
#
_entry.id   AF-A0A973B9U0-F1
#
_cell.length_a   1.000
_cell.length_b   1.000
_cell.length_c   1.000
_cell.angle_alpha   90.00
_cell.angle_beta   90.00
_cell.angle_gamma   90.00
#
_symmetry.space_group_name_H-M   'P 1'
#
loop_
_entity.id
_entity.type
_entity.pdbx_description
1 polymer ?
#
loop_
_entity_poly.entity_id
_entity_poly.type
_entity_poly.pdbx_seq_one_letter_code
_entity_poly.pdbx_strand_id
1 'polypeptide(L)'
;MNNLYFTEEHQLFRESLQEFLKKEVMPHIEKWEETGVIERFIWEKFGEMGYLGIVYPEEYGGLDLDIFYTVILLEELQKINSGGFAAAIWAHMYLAMTHLNKEANHDLKERYLGPS
;
A
#
# COMPACT_ATOMS: atom_id res chain seq x y z
N MET A 1 17.17 11.87 9.24
CA MET A 1 17.94 11.37 10.40
C MET A 1 17.96 9.85 10.28
N ASN A 2 19.12 9.24 10.01
CA ASN A 2 19.25 7.78 10.10
C ASN A 2 19.18 7.36 11.57
N ASN A 3 18.30 6.43 11.90
CA ASN A 3 18.34 5.71 13.18
C ASN A 3 18.32 4.20 12.93
N LEU A 4 18.38 3.40 14.00
CA LEU A 4 18.41 1.94 13.93
C LEU A 4 17.29 1.31 13.08
N TYR A 5 16.16 1.98 12.95
CA TYR A 5 14.92 1.50 12.32
C TYR A 5 14.64 2.14 10.96
N PHE A 6 15.15 3.34 10.69
CA PHE A 6 14.89 4.04 9.42
C PHE A 6 16.19 4.52 8.79
N THR A 7 16.50 3.91 7.64
CA THR A 7 17.62 4.28 6.75
C THR A 7 17.24 5.46 5.84
N GLU A 8 18.16 5.88 4.98
CA GLU A 8 17.92 6.93 3.99
C GLU A 8 16.88 6.50 2.95
N GLU A 9 16.95 5.25 2.48
CA GLU A 9 15.97 4.67 1.54
C GLU A 9 14.55 4.66 2.13
N HIS A 10 14.43 4.35 3.42
CA HIS A 10 13.16 4.46 4.14
C HIS A 10 12.62 5.89 4.16
N GLN A 11 13.48 6.90 4.33
CA GLN A 11 13.04 8.29 4.31
C GLN A 11 12.63 8.73 2.90
N LEU A 12 13.39 8.34 1.87
CA LEU A 12 13.03 8.60 0.48
C LEU A 12 11.69 7.96 0.09
N PHE A 13 11.45 6.73 0.55
CA PHE A 13 10.15 6.07 0.39
C PHE A 13 9.03 6.83 1.09
N ARG A 14 9.25 7.28 2.33
CA ARG A 14 8.28 8.09 3.09
C ARG A 14 7.94 9.38 2.36
N GLU A 15 8.93 10.12 1.88
CA GLU A 15 8.75 11.36 1.12
C GLU A 15 7.96 11.10 -0.16
N SER A 16 8.34 10.07 -0.92
CA SER A 16 7.64 9.69 -2.15
C SER A 16 6.17 9.32 -1.89
N LEU A 17 5.91 8.56 -0.83
CA LEU A 17 4.55 8.19 -0.42
C LEU A 17 3.74 9.42 0.01
N GLN A 18 4.34 10.36 0.76
CA GLN A 18 3.68 11.60 1.17
C GLN A 18 3.27 12.45 -0.04
N GLU A 19 4.17 12.61 -1.01
CA GLU A 19 3.89 13.35 -2.24
C GLU A 19 2.78 12.68 -3.04
N PHE A 20 2.84 11.35 -3.17
CA PHE A 20 1.81 10.56 -3.82
C PHE A 20 0.43 10.73 -3.15
N LEU A 21 0.34 10.54 -1.82
CA LEU A 21 -0.91 10.68 -1.08
C LEU A 21 -1.46 12.10 -1.21
N LYS A 22 -0.60 13.12 -1.13
CA LYS A 22 -1.01 14.52 -1.26
C LYS A 22 -1.58 14.83 -2.65
N LYS A 23 -1.00 14.26 -3.69
CA LYS A 23 -1.37 14.54 -5.08
C LYS A 23 -2.56 13.70 -5.55
N GLU A 24 -2.60 12.43 -5.18
CA GLU A 24 -3.49 11.43 -5.79
C GLU A 24 -4.63 10.97 -4.87
N VAL A 25 -4.48 11.13 -3.55
CA VAL A 25 -5.47 10.68 -2.56
C VAL A 25 -6.21 11.86 -1.94
N MET A 26 -5.48 12.80 -1.34
CA MET A 26 -6.07 13.91 -0.57
C MET A 26 -7.14 14.71 -1.31
N PRO A 27 -7.04 15.01 -2.63
CA PRO A 27 -8.08 15.73 -3.35
C PRO A 27 -9.43 15.00 -3.44
N HIS A 28 -9.47 13.70 -3.17
CA HIS A 28 -10.64 12.85 -3.34
C HIS A 28 -11.27 12.39 -2.01
N ILE A 29 -10.57 12.55 -0.89
CA ILE A 29 -10.98 12.01 0.42
C ILE A 29 -12.39 12.45 0.82
N GLU A 30 -12.70 13.74 0.73
CA GLU A 30 -14.01 14.28 1.15
C GLU A 30 -15.16 13.61 0.39
N LYS A 31 -15.00 13.45 -0.94
CA LYS A 31 -15.97 12.75 -1.78
C LYS A 31 -16.11 11.28 -1.40
N TRP A 32 -15.01 10.57 -1.15
CA TRP A 32 -15.05 9.15 -0.82
C TRP A 32 -15.69 8.90 0.55
N GLU A 33 -15.45 9.77 1.53
CA GLU A 33 -16.09 9.72 2.84
C GLU A 33 -17.59 10.04 2.75
N GLU A 34 -17.99 11.05 1.98
CA GLU A 34 -19.41 11.41 1.81
C GLU A 34 -20.20 10.31 1.07
N THR A 35 -19.61 9.72 0.03
CA THR A 35 -20.29 8.74 -0.82
C THR A 35 -20.14 7.29 -0.35
N GLY A 36 -19.14 7.02 0.49
CA GLY A 36 -18.73 5.67 0.87
C GLY A 36 -18.09 4.86 -0.26
N VAL A 37 -17.68 5.51 -1.36
CA VAL A 37 -17.15 4.84 -2.56
C VAL A 37 -15.75 5.36 -2.89
N ILE A 38 -14.76 4.48 -2.81
CA ILE A 38 -13.40 4.75 -3.28
C ILE A 38 -13.33 4.48 -4.78
N GLU A 39 -12.85 5.47 -5.53
CA GLU A 39 -12.78 5.39 -6.99
C GLU A 39 -11.70 4.39 -7.44
N ARG A 40 -11.99 3.60 -8.50
CA ARG A 40 -11.12 2.49 -8.92
C ARG A 40 -9.70 2.91 -9.28
N PHE A 41 -9.52 4.09 -9.86
CA PHE A 41 -8.21 4.56 -10.35
C PHE A 41 -7.14 4.57 -9.25
N ILE A 42 -7.52 4.76 -7.97
CA ILE A 42 -6.52 4.86 -6.91
C ILE A 42 -5.85 3.51 -6.64
N TRP A 43 -6.59 2.41 -6.80
CA TRP A 43 -6.06 1.06 -6.63
C TRP A 43 -5.02 0.74 -7.70
N GLU A 44 -5.29 1.13 -8.95
CA GLU A 44 -4.36 0.99 -10.07
C GLU A 44 -3.08 1.79 -9.80
N LYS A 45 -3.20 3.05 -9.36
CA LYS A 45 -2.04 3.88 -8.99
C LYS A 45 -1.23 3.32 -7.83
N PHE A 46 -1.87 2.77 -6.79
CA PHE A 46 -1.17 2.11 -5.69
C PHE A 46 -0.40 0.86 -6.16
N GLY A 47 -0.97 0.11 -7.10
CA GLY A 47 -0.31 -1.03 -7.75
C GLY A 47 0.88 -0.60 -8.60
N GLU A 48 0.73 0.40 -9.46
CA GLU A 48 1.80 0.95 -10.32
C GLU A 48 2.99 1.46 -9.50
N MET A 49 2.73 2.06 -8.35
CA MET A 49 3.78 2.54 -7.42
C MET A 49 4.39 1.44 -6.56
N GLY A 50 3.88 0.19 -6.63
CA GLY A 50 4.36 -0.94 -5.84
C GLY A 50 3.91 -0.92 -4.36
N TYR A 51 3.05 0.02 -3.96
CA TYR A 51 2.66 0.19 -2.55
C TYR A 51 1.80 -0.96 -2.01
N LEU A 52 1.10 -1.70 -2.87
CA LEU A 52 0.34 -2.90 -2.46
C LEU A 52 1.26 -4.11 -2.22
N GLY A 53 2.46 -4.09 -2.81
CA GLY A 53 3.40 -5.21 -2.88
C GLY A 53 4.59 -5.12 -1.91
N ILE A 54 4.62 -4.17 -0.96
CA ILE A 54 5.82 -3.81 -0.18
C ILE A 54 6.55 -5.02 0.41
N VAL A 55 5.85 -5.91 1.11
CA VAL A 55 6.45 -7.07 1.79
C VAL A 55 6.26 -8.39 1.03
N TYR A 56 5.74 -8.33 -0.19
CA TYR A 56 5.45 -9.51 -0.99
C TYR A 56 6.66 -9.93 -1.82
N PRO A 57 6.85 -11.23 -2.09
CA PRO A 57 7.97 -11.70 -2.89
C PRO A 57 7.99 -11.10 -4.29
N GLU A 58 9.19 -10.79 -4.80
CA GLU A 58 9.38 -10.30 -6.17
C GLU A 58 8.83 -11.28 -7.23
N GLU A 59 8.86 -12.60 -6.97
CA GLU A 59 8.30 -13.63 -7.87
C GLU A 59 6.80 -13.43 -8.17
N TYR A 60 6.08 -12.70 -7.32
CA TYR A 60 4.67 -12.35 -7.52
C TYR A 60 4.45 -10.83 -7.69
N GLY A 61 5.50 -10.08 -8.06
CA GLY A 61 5.39 -8.64 -8.32
C GLY A 61 5.42 -7.75 -7.07
N GLY A 62 5.85 -8.28 -5.92
CA GLY A 62 6.13 -7.48 -4.74
C GLY A 62 7.54 -6.90 -4.73
N LEU A 63 7.91 -6.23 -3.62
CA LEU A 63 9.19 -5.54 -3.46
C LEU A 63 10.13 -6.22 -2.44
N ASP A 64 9.67 -7.25 -1.74
CA ASP A 64 10.41 -7.99 -0.69
C ASP A 64 11.12 -7.07 0.34
N LEU A 65 10.48 -5.93 0.67
CA LEU A 65 11.02 -4.94 1.59
C LEU A 65 10.76 -5.31 3.05
N ASP A 66 11.56 -4.73 3.94
CA ASP A 66 11.45 -4.97 5.37
C ASP A 66 10.19 -4.33 6.02
N ILE A 67 9.98 -4.65 7.30
CA ILE A 67 8.81 -4.21 8.06
C ILE A 67 8.72 -2.68 8.25
N PHE A 68 9.83 -1.95 8.20
CA PHE A 68 9.82 -0.50 8.44
C PHE A 68 9.21 0.28 7.27
N TYR A 69 9.26 -0.25 6.05
CA TYR A 69 8.45 0.27 4.93
C TYR A 69 6.95 0.13 5.19
N THR A 70 6.53 -0.99 5.78
CA THR A 70 5.13 -1.17 6.22
C THR A 70 4.77 -0.18 7.31
N VAL A 71 5.64 0.03 8.31
CA VAL A 71 5.41 1.02 9.37
C VAL A 71 5.20 2.42 8.76
N ILE A 72 6.04 2.81 7.80
CA ILE A 72 5.90 4.09 7.09
C ILE A 72 4.54 4.18 6.39
N LEU A 73 4.15 3.15 5.63
CA LEU A 73 2.86 3.13 4.94
C LEU A 73 1.70 3.36 5.91
N LEU A 74 1.69 2.64 7.03
CA LEU A 74 0.64 2.77 8.05
C LEU A 74 0.61 4.17 8.65
N GLU A 75 1.77 4.74 9.00
CA GLU A 75 1.88 6.10 9.56
C GLU A 75 1.38 7.17 8.59
N GLU A 76 1.79 7.12 7.32
CA GLU A 76 1.42 8.13 6.34
C GLU A 76 -0.05 8.02 5.92
N LEU A 77 -0.60 6.80 5.80
CA LEU A 77 -2.03 6.60 5.55
C LEU A 77 -2.90 7.17 6.68
N GLN A 78 -2.47 7.09 7.93
CA GLN A 78 -3.23 7.68 9.04
C GLN A 78 -3.23 9.22 9.02
N LYS A 79 -2.19 9.84 8.48
CA LYS A 79 -2.09 11.32 8.41
C LYS A 79 -3.06 11.94 7.40
N ILE A 80 -3.62 11.17 6.47
CA ILE A 80 -4.61 11.69 5.51
C ILE A 80 -5.98 11.98 6.15
N ASN A 81 -6.19 11.57 7.41
CA ASN A 81 -7.42 11.78 8.17
C ASN A 81 -8.67 11.15 7.52
N SER A 82 -8.50 9.99 6.88
CA SER A 82 -9.59 9.15 6.35
C SER A 82 -9.42 7.72 6.86
N GLY A 83 -10.22 7.36 7.87
CA GLY A 83 -10.23 6.01 8.44
C GLY A 83 -10.77 4.98 7.45
N GLY A 84 -11.77 5.36 6.64
CA GLY A 84 -12.37 4.48 5.64
C GLY A 84 -11.38 4.11 4.53
N PHE A 85 -10.67 5.10 3.98
CA PHE A 85 -9.65 4.86 2.96
C PHE A 85 -8.50 4.01 3.50
N ALA A 86 -7.94 4.37 4.67
CA ALA A 86 -6.84 3.61 5.27
C ALA A 86 -7.25 2.14 5.52
N ALA A 87 -8.45 1.92 6.09
CA ALA A 87 -8.97 0.58 6.32
C ALA A 87 -9.16 -0.22 5.03
N ALA A 88 -9.58 0.42 3.94
CA ALA A 88 -9.72 -0.24 2.64
C ALA A 88 -8.37 -0.72 2.10
N ILE A 89 -7.34 0.13 2.09
CA ILE A 89 -5.99 -0.25 1.66
C ILE A 89 -5.45 -1.39 2.53
N TRP A 90 -5.62 -1.32 3.85
CA TRP A 90 -5.18 -2.38 4.76
C TRP A 90 -5.94 -3.68 4.57
N ALA A 91 -7.25 -3.64 4.29
CA ALA A 91 -8.02 -4.84 4.03
C ALA A 91 -7.51 -5.55 2.77
N HIS A 92 -7.19 -4.81 1.72
CA HIS A 92 -6.59 -5.38 0.51
C HIS A 92 -5.24 -6.02 0.81
N MET A 93 -4.32 -5.25 1.40
CA MET A 93 -2.94 -5.68 1.62
C MET A 93 -2.80 -6.75 2.70
N TYR A 94 -3.52 -6.63 3.81
CA TYR A 94 -3.26 -7.43 5.01
C TYR A 94 -4.32 -8.47 5.32
N LEU A 95 -5.54 -8.33 4.80
CA LEU A 95 -6.58 -9.36 4.94
C LEU A 95 -6.66 -10.26 3.70
N ALA A 96 -6.71 -9.69 2.50
CA ALA A 96 -6.82 -10.51 1.29
C ALA A 96 -5.47 -11.09 0.86
N MET A 97 -4.50 -10.24 0.54
CA MET A 97 -3.23 -10.68 -0.04
C MET A 97 -2.39 -11.54 0.92
N THR A 98 -2.44 -11.29 2.24
CA THR A 98 -1.67 -12.08 3.22
C THR A 98 -2.07 -13.55 3.19
N HIS A 99 -3.38 -13.84 3.18
CA HIS A 99 -3.87 -15.21 3.15
C HIS A 99 -3.58 -15.88 1.82
N LEU A 100 -3.71 -15.14 0.71
CA LEU A 100 -3.37 -15.65 -0.61
C LEU A 100 -1.88 -16.01 -0.71
N ASN A 101 -0.98 -15.12 -0.26
CA ASN A 101 0.46 -15.39 -0.24
C ASN A 101 0.83 -16.53 0.71
N LYS A 102 0.15 -16.68 1.84
CA LYS A 102 0.48 -17.72 2.80
C LYS A 102 -0.04 -19.10 2.40
N GLU A 103 -1.28 -19.19 1.96
CA GLU A 103 -2.04 -20.45 1.88
C GLU A 103 -2.28 -20.95 0.45
N ALA A 104 -2.20 -20.07 -0.55
CA ALA A 104 -2.52 -20.47 -1.92
C ALA A 104 -1.40 -21.29 -2.56
N ASN A 105 -1.75 -22.09 -3.57
CA ASN A 105 -0.76 -22.76 -4.41
C ASN A 105 -0.10 -21.75 -5.38
N HIS A 106 0.95 -22.19 -6.08
CA HIS A 106 1.71 -21.34 -7.00
C HIS A 106 0.81 -20.70 -8.07
N ASP A 107 -0.01 -21.50 -8.76
CA ASP A 107 -0.91 -21.02 -9.82
C ASP A 107 -1.86 -19.90 -9.35
N LEU A 108 -2.39 -20.01 -8.12
CA LEU A 108 -3.26 -18.99 -7.53
C LEU A 108 -2.47 -17.74 -7.14
N LYS A 109 -1.26 -17.87 -6.63
CA LYS A 109 -0.40 -16.71 -6.32
C LYS A 109 -0.03 -15.95 -7.58
N GLU A 110 0.43 -16.65 -8.61
CA GLU A 110 0.79 -16.04 -9.90
C GLU A 110 -0.41 -15.29 -10.50
N ARG A 111 -1.61 -15.88 -10.43
CA ARG A 111 -2.81 -15.29 -11.00
C ARG A 111 -3.36 -14.08 -10.23
N TYR A 112 -3.22 -14.03 -8.90
CA TYR A 112 -3.96 -13.10 -8.06
C TYR A 112 -3.08 -12.15 -7.22
N LEU A 113 -1.79 -12.44 -7.06
CA LEU A 113 -0.83 -11.50 -6.45
C LEU A 113 -0.06 -10.70 -7.50
N GLY A 114 0.08 -11.23 -8.71
CA GLY A 114 0.72 -10.53 -9.81
C GLY A 114 0.02 -9.19 -10.13
N PRO A 115 0.74 -8.22 -10.72
CA PRO A 115 0.16 -6.94 -11.14
C PRO A 115 -1.02 -7.18 -12.08
N SER A 116 -2.15 -6.55 -11.81
CA SER A 116 -3.38 -6.60 -12.62
C SER A 116 -3.57 -5.34 -13.44
#